data_AF-A0AAD6GNX6-F1
#
_entry.id   AF-A0AAD6GNX6-F1
#
_cell.length_a   1.000
_cell.length_b   1.000
_cell.length_c   1.000
_cell.angle_alpha   90.00
_cell.angle_beta   90.00
_cell.angle_gamma   90.00
#
_symmetry.space_group_name_H-M   'P 1'
#
loop_
_entity.id
_entity.type
_entity.pdbx_description
1 polymer ?
#
loop_
_entity_poly.entity_id
_entity_poly.type
_entity_poly.pdbx_seq_one_letter_code
_entity_poly.pdbx_strand_id
1 'polypeptide(L)'
;MGSTPTDAVSGCQEFYTVTGNDDCAGILSKFGITVFQFYQWNPSVGSTYTNLWFEEVYCVKGSAAATSLGLSAPVQTNIASNCDEYYVVVFGDSCAQIESIYGIIFAQLYEWNSAIDSDCQSLNVGYSVCVGVSS
;
A
#
# COMPACT_ATOMS: atom_id res chain seq x y z
N MET A 1 19.80 12.51 -22.90
CA MET A 1 18.60 13.31 -22.55
C MET A 1 17.86 12.44 -21.56
N GLY A 2 17.80 12.83 -20.28
CA GLY A 2 17.05 12.06 -19.29
C GLY A 2 15.56 12.34 -19.47
N SER A 3 14.73 11.30 -19.49
CA SER A 3 13.28 11.43 -19.54
C SER A 3 12.81 12.36 -18.42
N THR A 4 11.91 13.29 -18.75
CA THR A 4 11.14 14.03 -17.73
C THR A 4 10.47 12.98 -16.84
N PRO A 5 10.48 13.10 -15.50
CA PRO A 5 9.77 12.17 -14.64
C PRO A 5 8.30 12.13 -15.06
N THR A 6 7.90 11.04 -15.71
CA THR A 6 6.61 10.95 -16.39
C THR A 6 5.45 10.99 -15.38
N ASP A 7 5.72 10.59 -14.12
CA ASP A 7 4.68 10.35 -13.11
C ASP A 7 5.06 10.78 -11.68
N ALA A 8 5.99 11.72 -11.53
CA ALA A 8 6.38 12.21 -10.22
C ALA A 8 5.21 12.91 -9.51
N VAL A 9 4.65 12.26 -8.48
CA VAL A 9 3.67 12.91 -7.60
C VAL A 9 4.28 14.14 -6.92
N SER A 10 3.44 15.15 -6.67
CA SER A 10 3.82 16.32 -5.87
C SER A 10 4.41 15.86 -4.52
N GLY A 11 5.66 16.23 -4.25
CA GLY A 11 6.35 15.87 -3.00
C GLY A 11 7.46 14.82 -3.14
N CYS A 12 7.83 14.37 -4.34
CA CYS A 12 9.02 13.53 -4.49
C CYS A 12 10.30 14.25 -4.03
N GLN A 13 11.08 13.58 -3.18
CA GLN A 13 12.34 14.06 -2.57
C GLN A 13 13.57 13.42 -3.20
N GLU A 14 13.44 12.22 -3.78
CA GLU A 14 14.53 11.51 -4.44
C GLU A 14 14.03 10.70 -5.64
N PHE A 15 14.74 10.84 -6.74
CA PHE A 15 14.46 10.16 -8.00
C PHE A 15 15.57 9.17 -8.34
N TYR A 16 15.19 8.05 -8.96
CA TYR A 16 16.09 7.01 -9.42
C TYR A 16 15.83 6.68 -10.89
N THR A 17 16.90 6.54 -11.67
CA THR A 17 16.84 6.11 -13.07
C THR A 17 17.05 4.59 -13.15
N VAL A 18 16.13 3.89 -13.79
CA VAL A 18 16.19 2.44 -13.99
C VAL A 18 17.31 2.08 -14.95
N THR A 19 18.14 1.13 -14.54
CA THR A 19 19.25 0.57 -15.32
C THR A 19 18.93 -0.85 -15.78
N GLY A 20 19.73 -1.41 -16.69
CA GLY A 20 19.46 -2.72 -17.32
C GLY A 20 19.52 -3.92 -16.38
N ASN A 21 19.94 -3.71 -15.13
CA ASN A 21 20.04 -4.73 -14.09
C ASN A 21 18.98 -4.54 -12.99
N ASP A 22 18.13 -3.52 -13.08
CA ASP A 22 17.12 -3.26 -12.08
C ASP A 22 15.85 -4.06 -12.37
N ASP A 23 15.28 -4.61 -11.31
CA ASP A 23 13.90 -5.04 -11.24
C ASP A 23 13.22 -4.33 -10.06
N CYS A 24 11.90 -4.43 -9.95
CA CYS A 24 11.20 -3.73 -8.89
C CYS A 24 11.66 -4.20 -7.51
N ALA A 25 11.84 -5.51 -7.26
CA ALA A 25 12.29 -6.01 -5.97
C ALA A 25 13.70 -5.52 -5.60
N GLY A 26 14.59 -5.41 -6.60
CA GLY A 26 15.92 -4.83 -6.46
C GLY A 26 15.88 -3.36 -6.06
N ILE A 27 15.03 -2.54 -6.70
CA ILE A 27 14.83 -1.13 -6.37
C ILE A 27 14.25 -0.98 -4.96
N LEU A 28 13.20 -1.74 -4.63
CA LEU A 28 12.58 -1.72 -3.29
C LEU A 28 13.62 -2.04 -2.20
N SER A 29 14.41 -3.09 -2.41
CA SER A 29 15.47 -3.50 -1.48
C SER A 29 16.58 -2.45 -1.37
N LYS A 30 16.97 -1.84 -2.50
CA LYS A 30 18.03 -0.82 -2.57
C LYS A 30 17.69 0.44 -1.80
N PHE A 31 16.42 0.87 -1.85
CA PHE A 31 15.97 2.09 -1.18
C PHE A 31 15.28 1.83 0.15
N GLY A 32 15.10 0.55 0.53
CA GLY A 32 14.42 0.18 1.77
C GLY A 32 12.96 0.63 1.80
N ILE A 33 12.31 0.64 0.63
CA ILE A 33 10.93 1.10 0.45
C ILE A 33 10.01 -0.07 0.12
N THR A 34 8.74 0.05 0.47
CA THR A 34 7.74 -0.96 0.13
C THR A 34 7.21 -0.75 -1.28
N VAL A 35 6.66 -1.80 -1.90
CA VAL A 35 5.93 -1.64 -3.17
C VAL A 35 4.87 -0.55 -3.05
N PHE A 36 4.18 -0.47 -1.91
CA PHE A 36 3.14 0.51 -1.68
C PHE A 36 3.69 1.94 -1.75
N GLN A 37 4.81 2.20 -1.08
CA GLN A 37 5.49 3.50 -1.17
C GLN A 37 5.90 3.80 -2.62
N PHE A 38 6.49 2.82 -3.30
CA PHE A 38 6.93 2.98 -4.68
C PHE A 38 5.78 3.24 -5.66
N TYR A 39 4.65 2.54 -5.53
CA TYR A 39 3.45 2.77 -6.34
C TYR A 39 2.77 4.10 -6.00
N GLN A 40 2.67 4.45 -4.71
CA GLN A 40 2.10 5.73 -4.28
C GLN A 40 2.83 6.92 -4.90
N TRP A 41 4.15 6.80 -5.09
CA TRP A 41 4.93 7.84 -5.73
C TRP A 41 5.01 7.73 -7.25
N ASN A 42 4.67 6.56 -7.81
CA ASN A 42 4.78 6.24 -9.24
C ASN A 42 3.59 5.38 -9.73
N PRO A 43 2.37 5.94 -9.80
CA PRO A 43 1.18 5.15 -10.13
C PRO A 43 1.21 4.50 -11.53
N SER A 44 2.02 5.02 -12.45
CA SER A 44 2.17 4.47 -13.81
C SER A 44 2.92 3.14 -13.90
N VAL A 45 3.68 2.77 -12.85
CA VAL A 45 4.37 1.46 -12.75
C VAL A 45 3.35 0.31 -12.82
N GLY A 46 2.09 0.59 -12.50
CA GLY A 46 1.00 -0.37 -12.57
C GLY A 46 1.05 -1.42 -11.46
N SER A 47 -0.08 -2.09 -11.24
CA SER A 47 -0.26 -3.08 -10.18
C SER A 47 0.49 -4.40 -10.41
N THR A 48 1.06 -4.62 -11.60
CA THR A 48 1.73 -5.87 -11.99
C THR A 48 3.26 -5.77 -11.99
N TYR A 49 3.85 -4.64 -11.58
CA TYR A 49 5.31 -4.42 -11.62
C TYR A 49 5.94 -4.52 -13.03
N THR A 50 5.11 -4.54 -14.08
CA THR A 50 5.55 -4.77 -15.46
C THR A 50 5.93 -3.49 -16.19
N ASN A 51 5.62 -2.32 -15.63
CA ASN A 51 5.85 -1.04 -16.30
C ASN A 51 7.04 -0.30 -15.67
N LEU A 52 8.11 -1.04 -15.37
CA LEU A 52 9.42 -0.49 -15.00
C LEU A 52 10.27 -0.39 -16.27
N TRP A 53 10.36 0.80 -16.85
CA TRP A 53 11.00 1.01 -18.15
C TRP A 53 12.47 1.39 -17.99
N PHE A 54 13.32 0.82 -18.84
CA PHE A 54 14.76 1.15 -18.89
C PHE A 54 14.98 2.63 -19.19
N GLU A 55 15.93 3.26 -18.50
CA GLU A 55 16.25 4.71 -18.56
C GLU A 55 15.15 5.66 -18.09
N GLU A 56 14.03 5.14 -17.59
CA GLU A 56 12.95 5.93 -17.02
C GLU A 56 13.24 6.31 -15.56
N VAL A 57 12.68 7.45 -15.12
CA VAL A 57 12.93 8.03 -13.80
C VAL A 57 11.71 7.82 -12.89
N TYR A 58 11.93 7.21 -11.73
CA TYR A 58 10.91 6.95 -10.72
C TYR A 58 11.28 7.58 -9.38
N CYS A 59 10.27 8.02 -8.64
CA CYS A 59 10.43 8.48 -7.28
C CYS A 59 10.71 7.30 -6.34
N VAL A 60 11.82 7.37 -5.61
CA VAL A 60 12.23 6.35 -4.62
C VAL A 60 12.21 6.89 -3.19
N LYS A 61 11.83 8.15 -3.05
CA LYS A 61 11.59 8.81 -1.76
C LYS A 61 10.61 9.94 -1.97
N GLY A 62 9.38 9.78 -1.52
CA GLY A 62 8.40 10.86 -1.47
C GLY A 62 8.35 11.53 -0.10
N SER A 63 7.72 12.70 -0.03
CA SER A 63 7.11 13.18 1.21
C SER A 63 6.28 12.04 1.75
N ALA A 64 6.58 11.62 2.98
CA ALA A 64 5.91 10.51 3.63
C ALA A 64 4.41 10.81 3.70
N ALA A 65 3.65 10.38 2.71
CA ALA A 65 2.24 10.10 2.86
C ALA A 65 2.20 8.85 3.76
N ALA A 66 2.26 9.13 5.06
CA ALA A 66 2.11 8.23 6.21
C ALA A 66 2.90 6.92 6.13
N THR A 67 4.21 7.00 6.40
CA THR A 67 4.87 5.90 7.10
C THR A 67 5.43 6.49 8.40
N SER A 68 4.76 6.13 9.51
CA SER A 68 5.17 6.27 10.91
C SER A 68 5.14 7.64 11.64
N LEU A 69 4.04 8.39 11.65
CA LEU A 69 3.71 9.32 12.75
C LEU A 69 2.19 9.57 12.83
N GLY A 70 1.44 8.76 13.60
CA GLY A 70 0.18 9.14 14.28
C GLY A 70 -0.98 9.78 13.49
N LEU A 71 -0.92 9.93 12.16
CA LEU A 71 -2.05 10.32 11.34
C LEU A 71 -2.83 9.05 11.02
N SER A 72 -3.99 8.92 11.66
CA SER A 72 -4.96 7.87 11.39
C SER A 72 -5.22 7.83 9.88
N ALA A 73 -4.81 6.74 9.22
CA ALA A 73 -5.24 6.49 7.85
C ALA A 73 -6.79 6.55 7.81
N PRO A 74 -7.38 7.04 6.70
CA PRO A 74 -8.82 7.10 6.60
C PRO A 74 -9.41 5.70 6.84
N VAL A 75 -10.46 5.66 7.63
CA VAL A 75 -11.14 4.41 7.97
C VAL A 75 -11.99 3.98 6.78
N GLN A 76 -11.90 2.70 6.39
CA GLN A 76 -12.80 2.14 5.39
C GLN A 76 -14.25 2.30 5.85
N THR A 77 -15.18 2.48 4.92
CA THR A 77 -16.59 2.63 5.26
C THR A 77 -17.14 1.38 5.94
N ASN A 78 -18.18 1.55 6.76
CA ASN A 78 -18.91 0.47 7.41
C ASN A 78 -18.07 -0.46 8.30
N ILE A 79 -17.13 0.12 9.06
CA ILE A 79 -16.44 -0.53 10.17
C ILE A 79 -17.34 -0.62 11.41
N ALA A 80 -17.16 -1.68 12.20
CA ALA A 80 -17.79 -1.86 13.51
C ALA A 80 -17.58 -0.64 14.43
N SER A 81 -18.66 -0.22 15.10
CA SER A 81 -18.63 0.97 15.97
C SER A 81 -17.78 0.81 17.23
N ASN A 82 -17.48 -0.43 17.63
CA ASN A 82 -16.62 -0.78 18.76
C ASN A 82 -15.21 -1.23 18.32
N CYS A 83 -14.79 -0.89 17.11
CA CYS A 83 -13.44 -1.18 16.64
C CYS A 83 -12.38 -0.46 17.48
N ASP A 84 -11.45 -1.24 18.04
CA ASP A 84 -10.35 -0.74 18.89
C ASP A 84 -8.96 -1.04 18.34
N GLU A 85 -8.87 -1.94 17.36
CA GLU A 85 -7.62 -2.27 16.67
C GLU A 85 -7.78 -2.15 15.16
N TYR A 86 -6.83 -1.48 14.52
CA TYR A 86 -6.88 -1.14 13.10
C TYR A 86 -5.64 -1.66 12.36
N TYR A 87 -5.86 -2.11 11.14
CA TYR A 87 -4.81 -2.46 10.19
C TYR A 87 -4.94 -1.61 8.93
N VAL A 88 -3.84 -0.99 8.49
CA VAL A 88 -3.82 -0.26 7.23
C VAL A 88 -3.58 -1.25 6.10
N VAL A 89 -4.57 -1.42 5.24
CA VAL A 89 -4.49 -2.30 4.07
C VAL A 89 -3.39 -1.80 3.15
N VAL A 90 -2.45 -2.68 2.82
CA VAL A 90 -1.41 -2.42 1.82
C VAL A 90 -1.67 -3.25 0.56
N PHE A 91 -1.00 -2.88 -0.53
CA PHE A 91 -1.16 -3.55 -1.80
C PHE A 91 -0.67 -5.00 -1.74
N GLY A 92 -1.48 -5.92 -2.24
CA GLY A 92 -1.19 -7.36 -2.22
C GLY A 92 -1.64 -8.07 -0.95
N ASP A 93 -2.23 -7.35 0.00
CA ASP A 93 -2.91 -7.98 1.11
C ASP A 93 -4.15 -8.73 0.65
N SER A 94 -4.44 -9.78 1.37
CA SER A 94 -5.67 -10.56 1.31
C SER A 94 -6.22 -10.71 2.72
N CYS A 95 -7.52 -10.97 2.84
CA CYS A 95 -8.13 -11.27 4.14
C CYS A 95 -7.40 -12.43 4.82
N ALA A 96 -7.02 -13.47 4.09
CA ALA A 96 -6.27 -14.60 4.63
C ALA A 96 -4.93 -14.19 5.29
N GLN A 97 -4.22 -13.21 4.72
CA GLN A 97 -2.99 -12.70 5.33
C GLN A 97 -3.29 -11.89 6.60
N ILE A 98 -4.28 -10.99 6.54
CA ILE A 98 -4.69 -10.15 7.68
C ILE A 98 -5.19 -11.05 8.83
N GLU A 99 -6.02 -12.04 8.52
CA GLU A 99 -6.48 -13.10 9.43
C GLU A 99 -5.32 -13.80 10.11
N SER A 100 -4.31 -14.22 9.34
CA SER A 100 -3.14 -14.89 9.88
C SER A 100 -2.28 -13.98 10.77
N ILE A 101 -2.21 -12.68 10.48
CA ILE A 101 -1.43 -11.71 11.26
C ILE A 101 -2.08 -11.46 12.62
N TYR A 102 -3.41 -11.30 12.64
CA TYR A 102 -4.17 -10.94 13.84
C TYR A 102 -4.77 -12.14 14.57
N GLY A 103 -4.65 -13.35 14.00
CA GLY A 103 -5.20 -14.56 14.59
C GLY A 103 -6.73 -14.58 14.60
N ILE A 104 -7.36 -13.95 13.61
CA ILE A 104 -8.82 -13.86 13.46
C ILE A 104 -9.28 -14.72 12.28
N ILE A 105 -10.58 -15.01 12.20
CA ILE A 105 -11.19 -15.71 11.05
C ILE A 105 -11.90 -14.72 10.13
N PHE A 106 -12.07 -15.10 8.86
CA PHE A 106 -12.80 -14.26 7.89
C PHE A 106 -14.16 -13.78 8.40
N ALA A 107 -14.90 -14.62 9.12
CA ALA A 107 -16.20 -14.25 9.66
C ALA A 107 -16.11 -13.03 10.62
N GLN A 108 -15.05 -12.96 11.45
CA GLN A 108 -14.81 -11.83 12.34
C GLN A 108 -14.38 -10.58 11.55
N LEU A 109 -13.43 -10.74 10.62
CA LEU A 109 -12.96 -9.65 9.79
C LEU A 109 -14.10 -9.04 8.95
N TYR A 110 -14.95 -9.88 8.37
CA TYR A 110 -16.13 -9.48 7.62
C TYR A 110 -17.19 -8.82 8.50
N GLU A 111 -17.47 -9.37 9.69
CA GLU A 111 -18.40 -8.79 10.66
C GLU A 111 -17.97 -7.37 11.07
N TRP A 112 -16.67 -7.14 11.27
CA TRP A 112 -16.16 -5.84 11.67
C TRP A 112 -15.98 -4.85 10.52
N ASN A 113 -16.06 -5.31 9.28
CA ASN A 113 -15.81 -4.52 8.08
C ASN A 113 -16.81 -4.87 6.99
N SER A 114 -18.08 -4.51 7.16
CA SER A 114 -19.17 -4.90 6.25
C SER A 114 -19.06 -4.31 4.82
N ALA A 115 -18.08 -3.44 4.55
CA ALA A 115 -17.72 -3.03 3.20
C ALA A 115 -16.81 -4.03 2.47
N ILE A 116 -16.16 -4.96 3.18
CA ILE A 116 -15.46 -6.09 2.58
C ILE A 116 -16.55 -7.04 2.04
N ASP A 117 -16.43 -7.47 0.79
CA ASP A 117 -17.36 -8.45 0.20
C ASP A 117 -17.03 -9.89 0.64
N SER A 118 -17.91 -10.84 0.33
CA SER A 118 -17.75 -12.26 0.67
C SER A 118 -16.52 -12.92 0.05
N ASP A 119 -15.93 -12.31 -0.98
CA ASP A 119 -14.78 -12.82 -1.73
C ASP A 119 -13.49 -12.06 -1.38
N CYS A 120 -13.53 -11.19 -0.36
CA CYS A 120 -12.45 -10.31 0.06
C CYS A 120 -11.83 -9.47 -1.08
N GLN A 121 -12.63 -8.99 -2.02
CA GLN A 121 -12.14 -8.14 -3.12
C GLN A 121 -12.22 -6.64 -2.82
N SER A 122 -12.90 -6.25 -1.74
CA SER A 122 -13.16 -4.86 -1.37
C SER A 122 -12.25 -4.33 -0.24
N LEU A 123 -10.97 -4.73 -0.24
CA LEU A 123 -9.95 -4.14 0.63
C LEU A 123 -9.38 -2.86 -0.01
N ASN A 124 -9.70 -1.69 0.56
CA ASN A 124 -9.22 -0.42 0.04
C ASN A 124 -7.78 -0.17 0.48
N VAL A 125 -6.84 -0.33 -0.45
CA VAL A 125 -5.42 -0.02 -0.23
C VAL A 125 -5.24 1.41 0.28
N GLY A 126 -4.52 1.57 1.38
CA GLY A 126 -4.28 2.85 2.06
C GLY A 126 -5.36 3.25 3.08
N TYR A 127 -6.42 2.46 3.26
CA TYR A 127 -7.43 2.64 4.30
C TYR A 127 -7.20 1.70 5.47
N SER A 128 -7.65 2.12 6.65
CA SER A 128 -7.70 1.27 7.83
C SER A 128 -8.94 0.37 7.79
N VAL A 129 -8.73 -0.93 8.03
CA VAL A 129 -9.77 -1.92 8.35
C VAL A 129 -9.67 -2.31 9.82
N CYS A 130 -10.76 -2.83 10.37
CA CYS A 130 -10.89 -3.24 11.75
C CYS A 130 -10.39 -4.67 11.91
N VAL A 131 -9.54 -4.89 12.89
CA VAL A 131 -8.94 -6.21 13.17
C VAL A 131 -9.10 -6.62 14.63
N GLY A 132 -9.77 -5.78 15.43
CA GLY A 132 -10.11 -6.06 16.82
C GLY A 132 -11.22 -5.12 17.31
N VAL A 133 -12.03 -5.61 18.24
CA VAL A 133 -13.11 -4.85 18.88
C VAL A 133 -13.01 -4.95 20.40
N SER A 134 -13.36 -3.85 21.09
CA SER A 134 -13.50 -3.87 22.55
C SER A 134 -14.82 -4.54 22.96
N SER A 135 -14.79 -5.27 24.07
CA SER A 135 -15.95 -5.88 24.73
C SER A 135 -16.69 -4.91 25.65
#